data_AF-A0A2J8RFI5-F1
#
_entry.id   AF-A0A2J8RFI5-F1
#
_cell.length_a   1.000
_cell.length_b   1.000
_cell.length_c   1.000
_cell.angle_alpha   90.00
_cell.angle_beta   90.00
_cell.angle_gamma   90.00
#
_symmetry.space_group_name_H-M   'P 1'
#
loop_
_entity.id
_entity.type
_entity.pdbx_description
1 polymer ?
#
loop_
_entity_poly.entity_id
_entity_poly.type
_entity_poly.pdbx_seq_one_letter_code
_entity_poly.pdbx_strand_id
1 'polypeptide(L)'
;MKAKDLIVTPATILKEKPDPNNLVFGTVFTDHMLTVEWSSEFGWEKPHIKPLQNLSLHPGSSALHYAVELFEGLKAFRGVDNKIRLFRPNLNMDRMYRSAVRATLPVFDKEELLECIQQLVKLDKEWVPYSTSASLYIRPTFIG
;
A
#
# COMPACT_ATOMS: atom_id res chain seq x y z
N MET A 1 -13.90 1.33 -6.23
CA MET A 1 -13.24 0.70 -5.08
C MET A 1 -13.82 1.29 -3.81
N LYS A 2 -14.32 0.46 -2.89
CA LYS A 2 -14.74 0.87 -1.54
C LYS A 2 -14.14 -0.08 -0.52
N ALA A 3 -13.63 0.45 0.59
CA ALA A 3 -13.02 -0.30 1.68
C ALA A 3 -14.00 -1.23 2.38
N LYS A 4 -15.30 -0.93 2.36
CA LYS A 4 -16.34 -1.84 2.89
C LYS A 4 -16.42 -3.18 2.13
N ASP A 5 -15.96 -3.21 0.87
CA ASP A 5 -16.00 -4.37 0.00
C ASP A 5 -14.66 -5.13 0.00
N LEU A 6 -13.77 -4.81 0.95
CA LEU A 6 -12.42 -5.36 1.07
C LEU A 6 -12.44 -6.86 1.35
N ILE A 7 -11.73 -7.61 0.51
CA ILE A 7 -11.55 -9.06 0.65
C ILE A 7 -10.18 -9.30 1.28
N VAL A 8 -10.16 -9.94 2.45
CA VAL A 8 -8.91 -10.22 3.17
C VAL A 8 -8.61 -11.71 3.10
N THR A 9 -7.44 -12.04 2.54
CA THR A 9 -6.89 -13.40 2.47
C THR A 9 -5.58 -13.43 3.28
N PRO A 10 -5.59 -13.88 4.54
CA PRO A 10 -4.39 -13.94 5.36
C PRO A 10 -3.35 -14.94 4.82
N ALA A 11 -2.07 -14.63 4.98
CA ALA A 11 -0.99 -15.57 4.75
C ALA A 11 -1.06 -16.72 5.78
N THR A 12 -0.81 -17.94 5.33
CA THR A 12 -0.79 -19.14 6.18
C THR A 12 0.53 -19.31 6.93
N ILE A 13 1.62 -18.77 6.38
CA ILE A 13 2.95 -18.75 6.98
C ILE A 13 3.38 -17.28 7.11
N LEU A 14 3.65 -16.85 8.34
CA LEU A 14 4.11 -15.49 8.63
C LEU A 14 5.63 -15.46 8.73
N LYS A 15 6.26 -14.43 8.17
CA LYS A 15 7.71 -14.24 8.25
C LYS A 15 8.12 -13.74 9.62
N GLU A 16 9.36 -14.07 10.00
CA GLU A 16 10.04 -13.45 11.13
C GLU A 16 10.28 -11.97 10.86
N LYS A 17 10.17 -11.14 11.90
CA LYS A 17 10.34 -9.69 11.79
C LYS A 17 11.83 -9.38 11.93
N PRO A 18 12.40 -8.52 11.08
CA PRO A 18 13.81 -8.17 11.16
C PRO A 18 14.13 -7.38 12.45
N ASP A 19 15.40 -7.42 12.88
CA ASP A 19 15.90 -6.57 13.96
C ASP A 19 15.76 -5.08 13.58
N PRO A 20 15.03 -4.28 14.37
CA PRO A 20 14.82 -2.86 14.06
C PRO A 20 16.11 -2.02 14.05
N ASN A 21 17.21 -2.50 14.62
CA ASN A 21 18.49 -1.77 14.65
C ASN A 21 19.32 -1.92 13.37
N ASN A 22 19.00 -2.91 12.52
CA ASN A 22 19.79 -3.28 11.34
C ASN A 22 18.98 -3.23 10.04
N LEU A 23 17.96 -2.36 9.99
CA LEU A 23 17.10 -2.21 8.82
C LEU A 23 17.78 -1.44 7.68
N VAL A 24 17.81 -2.03 6.50
CA VAL A 24 18.13 -1.33 5.24
C VAL A 24 16.82 -0.88 4.59
N PHE A 25 16.78 0.37 4.13
CA PHE A 25 15.56 0.94 3.56
C PHE A 25 15.08 0.16 2.31
N GLY A 26 13.81 -0.27 2.32
CA GLY A 26 13.13 -0.80 1.14
C GLY A 26 13.54 -2.20 0.68
N THR A 27 14.24 -2.97 1.53
CA THR A 27 14.71 -4.33 1.18
C THR A 27 13.88 -5.45 1.81
N VAL A 28 13.23 -5.18 2.94
CA VAL A 28 12.36 -6.14 3.64
C VAL A 28 10.90 -5.68 3.56
N PHE A 29 10.01 -6.61 3.22
CA PHE A 29 8.58 -6.37 3.02
C PHE A 29 7.73 -7.21 3.99
N THR A 30 6.54 -6.71 4.32
CA THR A 30 5.61 -7.34 5.28
C THR A 30 4.87 -8.55 4.69
N ASP A 31 4.06 -9.23 5.50
CA ASP A 31 3.40 -10.49 5.13
C ASP A 31 2.33 -10.30 4.03
N HIS A 32 1.69 -9.12 3.98
CA HIS A 32 0.57 -8.86 3.09
C HIS A 32 0.80 -7.63 2.18
N MET A 33 -0.01 -7.53 1.13
CA MET A 33 -0.10 -6.38 0.23
C MET A 33 -1.55 -6.07 -0.12
N LEU A 34 -1.82 -4.80 -0.46
CA LEU A 34 -3.10 -4.36 -1.02
C LEU A 34 -3.01 -4.36 -2.55
N THR A 35 -4.00 -4.95 -3.22
CA THR A 35 -4.16 -4.91 -4.69
C THR A 35 -5.60 -4.56 -5.07
N VAL A 36 -5.77 -3.74 -6.10
CA VAL A 36 -7.08 -3.33 -6.61
C VAL A 36 -6.96 -3.20 -8.13
N GLU A 37 -7.73 -4.01 -8.85
CA GLU A 37 -7.73 -3.99 -10.31
C GLU A 37 -8.70 -2.92 -10.83
N TRP A 38 -8.42 -2.41 -12.03
CA TRP A 38 -9.32 -1.51 -12.75
C TRP A 38 -9.37 -1.87 -14.23
N SER A 39 -10.53 -1.72 -14.85
CA SER A 39 -10.69 -1.77 -16.29
C SER A 39 -11.56 -0.61 -16.80
N SER A 40 -11.40 -0.24 -18.06
CA SER A 40 -12.25 0.78 -18.68
C SER A 40 -13.70 0.34 -18.84
N GLU A 41 -13.96 -0.97 -18.96
CA GLU A 41 -15.30 -1.54 -19.14
C GLU A 41 -16.07 -1.67 -17.82
N PHE A 42 -15.42 -2.14 -16.74
CA PHE A 42 -16.08 -2.46 -15.47
C PHE A 42 -15.73 -1.49 -14.33
N GLY A 43 -14.76 -0.61 -14.55
CA GLY A 43 -14.25 0.30 -13.53
C GLY A 43 -13.41 -0.45 -12.49
N TRP A 44 -13.52 -0.02 -11.24
CA TRP A 44 -12.75 -0.56 -10.13
C TRP A 44 -13.35 -1.84 -9.57
N GLU A 45 -12.51 -2.87 -9.47
CA GLU A 45 -12.85 -4.11 -8.76
C GLU A 45 -12.81 -3.94 -7.24
N LYS A 46 -13.21 -5.00 -6.53
CA LYS A 46 -13.10 -5.06 -5.07
C LYS A 46 -11.63 -5.00 -4.64
N PRO A 47 -11.29 -4.26 -3.57
CA PRO A 47 -9.93 -4.26 -3.07
C PRO A 47 -9.61 -5.57 -2.35
N HIS A 48 -8.36 -6.02 -2.46
CA HIS A 48 -7.87 -7.24 -1.82
C HIS A 48 -6.66 -6.97 -0.95
N ILE A 49 -6.70 -7.38 0.33
CA ILE A 49 -5.50 -7.60 1.12
C ILE A 49 -5.16 -9.09 1.06
N LYS A 50 -4.00 -9.43 0.52
CA LYS A 50 -3.57 -10.80 0.27
C LYS A 50 -2.08 -10.99 0.58
N PRO A 51 -1.55 -12.23 0.65
CA PRO A 51 -0.13 -12.44 0.91
C PRO A 51 0.74 -11.71 -0.12
N LEU A 52 1.88 -11.19 0.32
CA LEU A 52 2.85 -10.57 -0.58
C LEU A 52 3.25 -11.57 -1.67
N GLN A 53 3.15 -11.15 -2.93
CA GLN A 53 3.43 -11.99 -4.09
C GLN A 53 3.95 -11.16 -5.26
N ASN A 54 4.56 -11.82 -6.24
CA ASN A 54 4.89 -11.19 -7.52
C ASN A 54 3.63 -10.77 -8.27
N LEU A 55 3.73 -9.68 -9.03
CA LEU A 55 2.70 -9.27 -9.98
C LEU A 55 2.81 -10.10 -11.26
N SER A 56 1.69 -10.59 -11.77
CA SER A 56 1.60 -11.25 -13.07
C SER A 56 1.09 -10.23 -14.09
N LEU A 57 2.01 -9.66 -14.88
CA LEU A 57 1.70 -8.58 -15.83
C LEU A 57 1.83 -9.10 -17.26
N HIS A 58 0.96 -8.61 -18.16
CA HIS A 58 1.15 -8.83 -19.59
C HIS A 58 2.43 -8.08 -20.04
N PRO A 59 3.27 -8.65 -20.90
CA PRO A 59 4.53 -8.00 -21.31
C PRO A 59 4.32 -6.66 -22.02
N GLY A 60 3.13 -6.39 -22.56
CA GLY A 60 2.72 -5.12 -23.15
C GLY A 60 2.09 -4.10 -22.18
N SER A 61 2.08 -4.35 -20.86
CA SER A 61 1.54 -3.38 -19.88
C SER A 61 2.25 -2.04 -19.98
N SER A 62 1.48 -0.95 -20.01
CA SER A 62 2.00 0.37 -20.40
C SER A 62 2.99 0.95 -19.39
N ALA A 63 2.91 0.55 -18.12
CA ALA A 63 3.92 0.86 -17.11
C ALA A 63 5.34 0.41 -17.50
N LEU A 64 5.47 -0.72 -18.23
CA LEU A 64 6.77 -1.27 -18.63
C LEU A 64 7.38 -0.59 -19.87
N HIS A 65 6.58 0.12 -20.66
CA HIS A 65 7.02 0.70 -21.96
C HIS A 65 7.04 2.21 -21.95
N TYR A 66 6.06 2.83 -21.29
CA TYR A 66 5.81 4.27 -21.35
C TYR A 66 5.77 4.92 -19.97
N ALA A 67 6.17 4.18 -18.92
CA ALA A 67 6.17 4.65 -17.54
C ALA A 67 4.82 5.27 -17.14
N VAL A 68 3.71 4.63 -17.55
CA VAL A 68 2.36 4.96 -17.06
C VAL A 68 2.25 4.46 -15.62
N GLU A 69 2.91 5.17 -14.72
CA GLU A 69 3.06 4.79 -13.33
C GLU A 69 3.29 5.99 -12.41
N LEU A 70 2.91 5.83 -11.14
CA LEU A 70 3.20 6.75 -10.06
C LEU A 70 3.30 5.99 -8.74
N PHE A 71 3.89 6.64 -7.73
CA PHE A 71 3.94 6.10 -6.38
C PHE A 71 3.78 7.19 -5.33
N GLU A 72 3.54 6.75 -4.09
CA GLU A 72 3.56 7.57 -2.90
C GLU A 72 4.50 7.03 -1.83
N GLY A 73 4.80 7.89 -0.85
CA GLY A 73 5.68 7.56 0.27
C GLY A 73 5.22 8.19 1.56
N LEU A 74 4.72 7.36 2.47
CA LEU A 74 4.32 7.75 3.82
C LEU A 74 4.74 6.70 4.85
N LYS A 75 4.50 6.97 6.14
CA LYS A 75 4.99 6.12 7.23
C LYS A 75 3.94 5.90 8.31
N ALA A 76 3.98 4.71 8.90
CA ALA A 76 3.35 4.38 10.17
C ALA A 76 4.42 4.31 11.28
N PHE A 77 4.11 4.92 12.43
CA PHE A 77 5.00 4.99 13.58
C PHE A 77 4.33 4.38 14.80
N ARG A 78 5.05 3.54 15.54
CA ARG A 78 4.63 3.09 16.87
C ARG A 78 5.08 4.12 17.89
N GLY A 79 4.13 4.77 18.55
CA GLY A 79 4.42 5.79 19.55
C GLY A 79 4.92 5.19 20.87
N VAL A 80 5.41 6.06 21.77
CA VAL A 80 5.82 5.70 23.13
C VAL A 80 4.70 5.08 23.97
N ASP A 81 3.45 5.35 23.60
CA ASP A 81 2.23 4.78 24.18
C ASP A 81 1.78 3.49 23.47
N ASN A 82 2.64 2.90 22.66
CA ASN A 82 2.41 1.71 21.85
C ASN A 82 1.30 1.85 20.78
N LYS A 83 0.73 3.05 20.56
CA LYS A 83 -0.27 3.29 19.52
C LYS A 83 0.40 3.58 18.18
N ILE A 84 -0.12 2.95 17.12
CA ILE A 84 0.35 3.17 15.74
C ILE A 84 -0.34 4.39 15.15
N ARG A 85 0.43 5.25 14.47
CA ARG A 85 -0.05 6.50 13.87
C ARG A 85 0.47 6.67 12.44
N LEU A 86 -0.39 7.18 11.56
CA LEU A 86 0.00 7.72 10.26
C LEU A 86 0.25 9.22 10.37
N PHE A 87 1.27 9.73 9.70
CA PHE A 87 1.57 11.17 9.69
C PHE A 87 1.02 11.85 8.45
N ARG A 88 0.01 12.73 8.66
CA ARG A 88 -0.66 13.53 7.60
C ARG A 88 -1.00 12.72 6.34
N PRO A 89 -1.64 11.53 6.44
CA PRO A 89 -1.82 10.65 5.29
C PRO A 89 -2.68 11.27 4.19
N ASN A 90 -3.66 12.11 4.52
CA ASN A 90 -4.54 12.77 3.54
C ASN A 90 -3.76 13.61 2.51
N LEU A 91 -2.64 14.24 2.90
CA LEU A 91 -1.82 14.99 1.95
C LEU A 91 -1.15 14.10 0.89
N ASN A 92 -0.82 12.85 1.27
CA ASN A 92 -0.29 11.88 0.32
C ASN A 92 -1.40 11.40 -0.61
N MET A 93 -2.63 11.21 -0.12
CA MET A 93 -3.78 10.88 -0.97
C MET A 93 -4.12 12.02 -1.95
N ASP A 94 -4.03 13.28 -1.50
CA ASP A 94 -4.21 14.45 -2.37
C ASP A 94 -3.13 14.54 -3.47
N ARG A 95 -1.89 14.19 -3.14
CA ARG A 95 -0.79 14.17 -4.12
C ARG A 95 -0.91 12.99 -5.07
N MET A 96 -1.23 11.79 -4.58
CA MET A 96 -1.47 10.61 -5.40
C MET A 96 -2.60 10.82 -6.40
N TYR A 97 -3.72 11.41 -5.95
CA TYR A 97 -4.85 11.73 -6.81
C TYR A 97 -4.47 12.71 -7.92
N ARG A 98 -3.75 13.80 -7.58
CA ARG A 98 -3.25 14.76 -8.58
C ARG A 98 -2.31 14.11 -9.59
N SER A 99 -1.41 13.24 -9.12
CA SER A 99 -0.50 12.48 -9.98
C SER A 99 -1.28 11.52 -10.91
N ALA A 100 -2.32 10.86 -10.41
CA ALA A 100 -3.14 9.94 -11.20
C ALA A 100 -3.86 10.68 -12.34
N VAL A 101 -4.48 11.82 -12.04
CA VAL A 101 -5.09 12.70 -13.05
C VAL A 101 -4.06 13.14 -14.09
N ARG A 102 -2.87 13.55 -13.65
CA ARG A 102 -1.79 13.98 -14.55
C ARG A 102 -1.25 12.84 -15.43
N ALA A 103 -1.20 11.63 -14.90
CA ALA A 103 -0.77 10.42 -15.60
C ALA A 103 -1.87 9.78 -16.45
N THR A 104 -3.08 10.35 -16.46
CA THR A 104 -4.28 9.79 -17.12
C THR A 104 -4.70 8.41 -16.58
N LEU A 105 -4.24 8.05 -15.38
CA LEU A 105 -4.68 6.87 -14.65
C LEU A 105 -6.08 7.11 -14.05
N PRO A 106 -6.85 6.05 -13.79
CA PRO A 106 -8.21 6.19 -13.31
C PRO A 106 -8.27 6.84 -11.92
N VAL A 107 -9.22 7.76 -11.74
CA VAL A 107 -9.45 8.41 -10.45
C VAL A 107 -10.05 7.42 -9.43
N PHE A 108 -9.77 7.65 -8.16
CA PHE A 108 -10.27 6.87 -7.03
C PHE A 108 -10.70 7.78 -5.89
N ASP A 109 -11.49 7.25 -4.96
CA ASP A 109 -11.84 7.95 -3.73
C ASP A 109 -10.67 7.88 -2.75
N LYS A 110 -10.19 9.05 -2.33
CA LYS A 110 -9.02 9.21 -1.44
C LYS A 110 -9.26 8.63 -0.05
N GLU A 111 -10.47 8.74 0.47
CA GLU A 111 -10.82 8.24 1.81
C GLU A 111 -10.91 6.71 1.79
N GLU A 112 -11.49 6.14 0.74
CA GLU A 112 -11.57 4.69 0.56
C GLU A 112 -10.18 4.05 0.42
N LEU A 113 -9.25 4.69 -0.32
CA LEU A 113 -7.87 4.19 -0.42
C LEU A 113 -7.15 4.29 0.93
N LEU A 114 -7.32 5.40 1.63
CA LEU A 114 -6.73 5.58 2.96
C LEU A 114 -7.24 4.53 3.95
N GLU A 115 -8.53 4.24 3.94
CA GLU A 115 -9.13 3.20 4.79
C GLU A 115 -8.55 1.82 4.43
N CYS A 116 -8.40 1.48 3.15
CA CYS A 116 -7.76 0.22 2.74
C CYS A 116 -6.30 0.12 3.23
N ILE A 117 -5.53 1.21 3.16
CA ILE A 117 -4.16 1.29 3.70
C ILE A 117 -4.18 1.09 5.22
N GLN A 118 -5.12 1.71 5.93
CA GLN A 118 -5.26 1.53 7.38
C GLN A 118 -5.56 0.08 7.76
N GLN A 119 -6.45 -0.61 7.02
CA GLN A 119 -6.74 -2.02 7.24
C GLN A 119 -5.51 -2.92 6.95
N LEU A 120 -4.73 -2.62 5.91
CA LEU A 120 -3.48 -3.34 5.64
C LEU A 120 -2.46 -3.15 6.78
N VAL A 121 -2.20 -1.91 7.19
CA VAL A 121 -1.29 -1.62 8.31
C VAL A 121 -1.80 -2.24 9.61
N LYS A 122 -3.11 -2.33 9.82
CA LYS A 122 -3.71 -2.98 10.98
C LYS A 122 -3.48 -4.49 10.98
N LEU A 123 -3.58 -5.15 9.83
CA LEU A 123 -3.29 -6.57 9.67
C LEU A 123 -1.80 -6.84 9.94
N ASP A 124 -0.93 -6.02 9.36
CA ASP A 124 0.54 -6.12 9.50
C ASP A 124 1.09 -5.26 10.64
N LYS A 125 0.29 -4.95 11.67
CA LYS A 125 0.67 -3.99 12.74
C LYS A 125 1.95 -4.36 13.50
N GLU A 126 2.27 -5.65 13.58
CA GLU A 126 3.49 -6.16 14.24
C GLU A 126 4.76 -5.87 13.42
N TRP A 127 4.62 -5.53 12.14
CA TRP A 127 5.72 -5.01 11.33
C TRP A 127 6.04 -3.54 11.58
N VAL A 128 5.16 -2.80 12.27
CA VAL A 128 5.49 -1.44 12.73
C VAL A 128 6.51 -1.57 13.87
N PRO A 129 7.78 -1.19 13.66
CA PRO A 129 8.88 -1.58 14.54
C PRO A 129 8.63 -1.19 16.00
N TYR A 130 9.05 -2.08 16.91
CA TYR A 130 9.16 -1.78 18.35
C TYR A 130 10.40 -0.93 18.63
N SER A 131 10.46 0.25 18.02
CA SER A 131 11.56 1.19 18.15
C SER A 131 11.05 2.61 17.90
N THR A 132 11.53 3.56 18.70
CA THR A 132 11.25 5.00 18.52
C THR A 132 12.11 5.65 17.43
N SER A 133 13.12 4.94 16.91
CA SER A 133 14.00 5.42 15.83
C SER A 133 13.65 4.82 14.46
N ALA A 134 12.74 3.84 14.40
CA ALA A 134 12.32 3.17 13.18
C ALA A 134 10.82 3.37 12.87
N SER A 135 10.42 3.04 11.65
CA SER A 135 9.05 3.24 11.16
C SER A 135 8.72 2.23 10.07
N LEU A 136 7.44 1.88 9.91
CA LEU A 136 7.00 1.12 8.74
C LEU A 136 6.74 2.09 7.58
N TYR A 137 7.47 1.93 6.49
CA TYR A 137 7.26 2.72 5.28
C TYR A 137 6.16 2.10 4.42
N ILE A 138 5.26 2.94 3.90
CA ILE A 138 4.10 2.55 3.11
C ILE A 138 4.32 3.07 1.69
N ARG A 139 4.19 2.19 0.70
CA ARG A 139 4.43 2.46 -0.72
C ARG A 139 3.17 2.18 -1.55
N PRO A 140 2.18 3.09 -1.59
CA PRO A 140 1.14 3.01 -2.60
C PRO A 140 1.78 3.17 -3.98
N THR A 141 1.43 2.29 -4.90
CA THR A 141 1.93 2.27 -6.29
C THR A 141 0.73 2.09 -7.22
N PHE A 142 0.75 2.78 -8.35
CA PHE A 142 -0.34 2.74 -9.32
C PHE A 142 0.25 2.71 -10.73
N ILE A 143 -0.10 1.68 -11.49
CA ILE A 143 0.47 1.33 -12.80
C ILE A 143 -0.64 1.08 -13.82
N GLY A 144 -0.36 1.36 -15.09
CA GLY A 144 -1.23 1.03 -16.24
C GLY A 144 -0.69 -0.07 -17.15
#